data_AF-A0A0A9F157-F1
#
_entry.id   AF-A0A0A9F157-F1
#
_cell.length_a   1.000
_cell.length_b   1.000
_cell.length_c   1.000
_cell.angle_alpha   90.00
_cell.angle_beta   90.00
_cell.angle_gamma   90.00
#
_symmetry.space_group_name_H-M   'P 1'
#
loop_
_entity.id
_entity.type
_entity.pdbx_description
1 polymer ?
#
loop_
_entity_poly.entity_id
_entity_poly.type
_entity_poly.pdbx_seq_one_letter_code
_entity_poly.pdbx_strand_id
1 'polypeptide(L)'
;MVPLLSISVLTDNLQGVLSGVSRGCGWQHLGAYVNLGAFYLVGIPVALVLGFALHLGGVGFWIGMIAGGATQVALLSVITAMTSWEKMADKARDRVFEERLPSQAA
;
A
#
# COMPACT_ATOMS: atom_id res chain seq x y z
N MET A 1 -0.96 -17.72 18.72
CA MET A 1 -0.67 -18.02 17.30
C MET A 1 -1.89 -17.77 16.42
N VAL A 2 -3.04 -18.42 16.67
CA VAL A 2 -4.27 -18.24 15.87
C VAL A 2 -4.78 -16.79 15.74
N PRO A 3 -4.83 -15.98 16.83
CA PRO A 3 -5.30 -14.59 16.70
C PRO A 3 -4.36 -13.71 15.87
N LEU A 4 -3.06 -13.95 15.99
CA LEU A 4 -2.04 -13.20 15.25
C LEU A 4 -2.14 -13.51 13.75
N LEU A 5 -2.32 -14.79 13.41
CA LEU A 5 -2.53 -15.25 12.04
C LEU A 5 -3.78 -14.63 11.41
N SER A 6 -4.89 -14.56 12.15
CA SER A 6 -6.12 -13.93 11.64
C SER A 6 -5.89 -12.45 11.28
N ILE A 7 -5.15 -11.73 12.11
CA ILE A 7 -4.80 -10.32 11.86
C ILE A 7 -3.85 -10.20 10.66
N SER A 8 -2.86 -11.08 10.54
CA SER A 8 -1.97 -11.13 9.37
C SER A 8 -2.76 -11.34 8.08
N VAL A 9 -3.67 -12.33 8.06
CA VAL A 9 -4.50 -12.61 6.89
C VAL A 9 -5.36 -11.41 6.52
N LEU A 10 -6.01 -10.75 7.49
CA LEU A 10 -6.78 -9.53 7.20
C LEU A 10 -5.90 -8.42 6.61
N THR A 11 -4.70 -8.23 7.16
CA THR A 11 -3.75 -7.22 6.70
C THR A 11 -3.26 -7.52 5.28
N ASP A 12 -2.97 -8.78 4.97
CA ASP A 12 -2.51 -9.23 3.66
C ASP A 12 -3.62 -9.07 2.60
N ASN A 13 -4.87 -9.37 2.96
CA ASN A 13 -6.02 -9.14 2.07
C ASN A 13 -6.18 -7.66 1.74
N LEU A 14 -6.08 -6.77 2.74
CA LEU A 14 -6.15 -5.32 2.51
C LEU A 14 -4.99 -4.84 1.63
N GLN A 15 -3.77 -5.30 1.89
CA GLN A 15 -2.60 -4.99 1.06
C GLN A 15 -2.80 -5.42 -0.40
N GLY A 16 -3.41 -6.59 -0.62
CA GLY A 16 -3.73 -7.11 -1.95
C GLY A 16 -4.72 -6.23 -2.70
N VAL A 17 -5.81 -5.83 -2.04
CA VAL A 17 -6.82 -4.93 -2.61
C VAL A 17 -6.22 -3.57 -2.98
N LEU A 18 -5.45 -2.95 -2.08
CA LEU A 18 -4.84 -1.64 -2.35
C LEU A 18 -3.71 -1.72 -3.40
N SER A 19 -2.96 -2.83 -3.44
CA SER A 19 -2.02 -3.09 -4.53
C SER A 19 -2.71 -3.26 -5.88
N GLY A 20 -3.95 -3.77 -5.89
CA GLY A 20 -4.81 -3.82 -7.07
C GLY A 20 -5.25 -2.42 -7.50
N VAL A 21 -5.78 -1.62 -6.57
CA VAL A 21 -6.23 -0.23 -6.84
C VAL A 21 -5.08 0.65 -7.33
N SER A 22 -3.93 0.62 -6.65
CA SER A 22 -2.75 1.40 -7.05
C SER A 22 -2.24 1.02 -8.45
N ARG A 23 -2.29 -0.27 -8.82
CA ARG A 23 -1.98 -0.72 -10.18
C ARG A 23 -3.03 -0.26 -11.19
N GLY A 24 -4.32 -0.38 -10.87
CA GLY A 24 -5.41 0.08 -11.74
C GLY A 24 -5.39 1.58 -12.02
N CYS A 25 -4.96 2.39 -11.05
CA CYS A 25 -4.82 3.85 -11.18
C CYS A 25 -3.47 4.31 -11.78
N GLY A 26 -2.51 3.40 -12.00
CA GLY A 26 -1.16 3.75 -12.45
C GLY A 26 -0.28 4.44 -11.40
N TRP A 27 -0.62 4.32 -10.12
CA TRP A 27 0.06 4.95 -8.98
C TRP A 27 1.12 4.05 -8.33
N GLN A 28 1.72 3.16 -9.12
CA GLN A 28 2.69 2.20 -8.63
C GLN A 28 3.90 2.88 -7.96
N HIS A 29 4.36 4.01 -8.52
CA HIS A 29 5.44 4.82 -7.96
C HIS A 29 5.09 5.35 -6.57
N LEU A 30 3.87 5.83 -6.38
CA LEU A 30 3.40 6.38 -5.12
C LEU A 30 3.22 5.27 -4.06
N GLY A 31 2.70 4.11 -4.49
CA GLY A 31 2.65 2.91 -3.65
C GLY A 31 4.03 2.42 -3.20
N ALA A 32 5.04 2.50 -4.07
CA ALA A 32 6.42 2.12 -3.73
C ALA A 32 7.02 3.05 -2.66
N TYR A 33 6.84 4.37 -2.78
CA TYR A 33 7.29 5.33 -1.77
C TYR A 33 6.62 5.10 -0.41
N VAL A 34 5.29 4.89 -0.41
CA VAL A 34 4.54 4.60 0.82
C VAL A 34 4.98 3.29 1.45
N ASN A 35 5.23 2.26 0.64
CA ASN A 35 5.71 0.97 1.12
C ASN A 35 7.10 1.09 1.78
N LEU A 36 8.03 1.78 1.12
CA LEU A 36 9.36 2.04 1.67
C LEU A 36 9.26 2.81 3.00
N GLY A 37 8.48 3.89 3.05
CA GLY A 37 8.27 4.65 4.27
C GLY A 37 7.67 3.81 5.39
N ALA A 38 6.61 3.06 5.11
CA ALA A 38 5.91 2.26 6.12
C ALA A 38 6.78 1.14 6.70
N PHE A 39 7.50 0.40 5.87
CA PHE A 39 8.35 -0.68 6.37
C PHE A 39 9.65 -0.17 6.99
N TYR A 40 10.32 0.84 6.41
CA TYR A 40 11.60 1.30 6.95
C TYR A 40 11.46 2.22 8.16
N LEU A 41 10.47 3.12 8.19
CA LEU A 41 10.30 4.08 9.29
C LEU A 41 9.46 3.53 10.44
N VAL A 42 8.58 2.56 10.18
CA VAL A 42 7.66 2.03 11.20
C VAL A 42 7.87 0.54 11.40
N GLY A 43 7.81 -0.27 10.33
CA GLY A 43 7.92 -1.73 10.43
C GLY A 43 9.22 -2.21 11.10
N ILE A 44 10.38 -1.73 10.63
CA ILE A 44 11.70 -2.12 11.15
C ILE A 44 11.90 -1.64 12.60
N PRO A 45 11.65 -0.36 12.96
CA PRO A 45 11.79 0.07 14.35
C PRO A 45 10.87 -0.68 15.31
N VAL A 46 9.61 -0.90 14.92
CA VAL A 46 8.65 -1.68 15.71
C VAL A 46 9.13 -3.13 15.85
N ALA A 47 9.58 -3.76 14.78
CA ALA A 47 10.13 -5.13 14.82
C ALA A 47 11.35 -5.23 15.76
N LEU A 48 12.27 -4.27 15.71
CA LEU A 48 13.46 -4.25 16.56
C LEU A 48 13.10 -3.99 18.03
N VAL A 49 12.22 -3.04 18.31
CA VAL A 49 11.79 -2.73 19.68
C VAL A 49 11.04 -3.93 20.29
N LEU A 50 10.08 -4.52 19.58
CA LEU A 50 9.35 -5.69 20.09
C LEU A 50 10.22 -6.96 20.14
N GLY A 51 11.09 -7.16 19.16
CA GLY A 51 11.97 -8.32 19.09
C GLY A 51 13.05 -8.31 20.17
N PHE A 52 13.72 -7.18 20.37
CA PHE A 52 14.86 -7.06 21.28
C PHE A 52 14.49 -6.46 22.65
N ALA A 53 13.73 -5.35 22.71
CA ALA A 53 13.46 -4.67 23.98
C ALA A 53 12.41 -5.41 24.82
N LEU A 54 11.40 -5.99 24.18
CA LEU A 54 10.36 -6.77 24.86
C LEU A 54 10.66 -8.27 24.92
N HIS A 55 11.78 -8.74 24.34
CA HIS A 55 12.15 -10.16 24.26
C HIS A 55 11.06 -11.08 23.67
N LEU A 56 10.15 -10.55 22.82
CA LEU A 56 9.16 -11.38 22.12
C LEU A 56 9.78 -12.27 21.03
N GLY A 57 11.07 -12.11 20.72
CA GLY A 57 11.78 -12.89 19.73
C GLY A 57 11.10 -12.84 18.36
N GLY A 58 10.85 -14.01 17.75
CA GLY A 58 10.21 -14.11 16.43
C GLY A 58 8.79 -13.54 16.36
N VAL A 59 8.04 -13.53 17.47
CA VAL A 59 6.69 -12.94 17.51
C VAL A 59 6.76 -11.42 17.39
N GLY A 60 7.80 -10.79 17.93
CA GLY A 60 8.02 -9.35 17.82
C GLY A 60 8.30 -8.91 16.37
N PHE A 61 9.10 -9.68 15.64
CA PHE A 61 9.30 -9.46 14.20
C PHE A 61 8.00 -9.64 13.41
N TRP A 62 7.18 -10.63 13.77
CA TRP A 62 5.93 -10.88 13.09
C TRP A 62 4.94 -9.72 13.27
N ILE A 63 4.84 -9.19 14.49
CA ILE A 63 4.06 -7.97 14.80
C ILE A 63 4.60 -6.76 14.04
N GLY A 64 5.92 -6.61 13.94
CA GLY A 64 6.54 -5.54 13.16
C GLY A 64 6.18 -5.57 11.67
N MET A 65 6.11 -6.76 11.06
CA MET A 65 5.64 -6.89 9.67
C MET A 65 4.17 -6.52 9.51
N ILE A 66 3.30 -6.97 10.44
CA ILE A 66 1.87 -6.61 10.44
C ILE A 66 1.70 -5.10 10.59
N ALA A 67 2.44 -4.47 11.51
CA ALA A 67 2.40 -3.03 11.73
C ALA A 67 2.86 -2.23 10.50
N GLY A 68 3.92 -2.68 9.82
CA GLY A 68 4.38 -2.09 8.56
C GLY A 68 3.31 -2.17 7.47
N GLY A 69 2.73 -3.36 7.25
CA GLY A 69 1.67 -3.57 6.26
C GLY A 69 0.39 -2.78 6.57
N ALA A 70 -0.04 -2.74 7.84
CA ALA A 70 -1.20 -1.96 8.27
C ALA A 70 -0.98 -0.45 8.04
N THR A 71 0.23 0.04 8.34
CA THR A 71 0.60 1.45 8.11
C THR A 71 0.60 1.78 6.62
N GLN A 72 1.15 0.91 5.78
CA GLN A 72 1.11 1.07 4.32
C GLN A 72 -0.32 1.15 3.79
N VAL A 73 -1.20 0.23 4.23
CA VAL A 73 -2.62 0.20 3.86
C VAL A 73 -3.33 1.48 4.30
N ALA A 74 -3.09 1.94 5.52
CA ALA A 74 -3.69 3.15 6.05
C ALA A 74 -3.25 4.38 5.23
N LEU A 75 -1.95 4.54 4.95
CA LEU A 75 -1.45 5.66 4.15
C LEU A 75 -2.02 5.64 2.73
N LEU A 76 -2.00 4.49 2.05
CA LEU A 76 -2.56 4.38 0.70
C LEU A 76 -4.07 4.64 0.71
N SER A 77 -4.81 4.21 1.73
CA SER A 77 -6.24 4.50 1.88
C SER A 77 -6.49 6.00 2.05
N VAL A 78 -5.71 6.68 2.89
CA VAL A 78 -5.81 8.13 3.11
C VAL A 78 -5.49 8.88 1.81
N ILE A 79 -4.42 8.53 1.13
CA ILE A 79 -4.07 9.13 -0.17
C ILE A 79 -5.19 8.93 -1.17
N THR A 80 -5.75 7.72 -1.24
CA THR A 80 -6.86 7.37 -2.13
C THR A 80 -8.13 8.17 -1.79
N ALA A 81 -8.43 8.38 -0.51
CA ALA A 81 -9.56 9.19 -0.05
C ALA A 81 -9.36 10.70 -0.30
N MET A 82 -8.13 11.20 -0.15
CA MET A 82 -7.78 12.61 -0.38
C MET A 82 -7.58 12.95 -1.85
N THR A 83 -7.48 11.95 -2.72
CA THR A 83 -7.28 12.22 -4.15
C THR A 83 -8.58 12.59 -4.82
N SER A 84 -8.56 13.71 -5.56
CA SER A 84 -9.68 14.17 -6.38
C SER A 84 -9.94 13.18 -7.53
N TRP A 85 -10.92 12.29 -7.33
CA TRP A 85 -11.33 11.28 -8.30
C TRP A 85 -11.80 11.88 -9.63
N GLU A 86 -12.41 13.06 -9.61
CA GLU A 86 -12.79 13.80 -10.83
C GLU A 86 -11.58 14.10 -11.72
N LYS A 87 -10.48 14.59 -11.14
CA LYS A 87 -9.24 14.88 -11.90
C LYS A 87 -8.58 13.60 -12.41
N MET A 88 -8.72 12.49 -11.69
CA MET A 88 -8.24 11.18 -12.14
C MET A 88 -9.09 10.64 -13.30
N ALA A 89 -10.41 10.82 -13.25
CA ALA A 89 -11.31 10.46 -14.33
C ALA A 89 -11.04 11.29 -15.60
N ASP A 90 -10.81 12.60 -15.47
CA ASP A 90 -10.43 13.45 -16.59
C ASP A 90 -9.08 13.04 -17.19
N LYS A 91 -8.04 12.80 -16.37
CA LYS A 91 -6.75 12.29 -16.86
C LYS A 91 -6.85 10.92 -17.53
N ALA A 92 -7.72 10.04 -17.04
CA ALA A 92 -7.97 8.74 -17.66
C ALA A 92 -8.68 8.92 -19.01
N ARG A 93 -9.64 9.84 -19.09
CA ARG A 93 -10.32 10.21 -20.33
C ARG A 93 -9.32 10.71 -21.36
N ASP A 94 -8.49 11.69 -21.00
CA ASP A 94 -7.53 12.29 -21.94
C ASP A 94 -6.56 11.25 -22.52
N ARG A 95 -6.07 10.30 -21.71
CA ARG A 95 -5.22 9.19 -22.21
C ARG A 95 -5.91 8.34 -23.27
N VAL A 96 -7.18 7.99 -23.08
CA VAL A 96 -7.94 7.16 -24.03
C VAL A 96 -8.27 7.93 -25.32
N PHE A 97 -8.54 9.23 -25.21
CA PHE A 97 -8.87 10.06 -26.37
C PHE A 97 -7.63 10.46 -27.18
N GLU A 98 -6.49 10.66 -26.53
CA GLU A 98 -5.21 10.94 -27.21
C GLU A 98 -4.67 9.71 -27.94
N GLU A 99 -4.96 8.49 -27.49
CA GLU A 99 -4.64 7.24 -28.20
C GLU A 99 -5.53 7.00 -29.45
N ARG A 100 -6.72 7.63 -29.54
CA ARG A 100 -7.57 7.57 -30.74
C ARG A 100 -7.14 8.50 -31.87
N LEU A 101 -6.43 9.60 -31.56
CA LEU A 101 -5.97 10.57 -32.57
C LEU A 101 -4.85 10.06 -33.50
N PRO A 102 -3.85 9.26 -33.08
CA PRO A 102 -2.82 8.75 -33.99
C PRO A 102 -3.33 7.64 -34.93
N SER A 103 -4.40 6.91 -34.59
CA SER A 103 -4.91 5.81 -35.44
C SER A 103 -5.89 6.25 -36.54
N GLN A 104 -6.36 7.50 -36.52
CA GLN A 104 -7.28 8.05 -37.52
C GLN A 104 -6.57 8.94 -38.55
N ALA A 105 -5.27 9.19 -38.36
CA ALA A 105 -4.42 10.02 -39.22
C ALA A 105 -3.33 9.24 -39.98
N ALA A 106 -3.32 7.90 -39.89
CA ALA A 106 -2.46 7.00 -40.66
C ALA A 106 -3.32 6.08 -41.56
#